data_AF-A0A645FHL8-F1
#
_entry.id   AF-A0A645FHL8-F1
#
_cell.length_a   1.000
_cell.length_b   1.000
_cell.length_c   1.000
_cell.angle_alpha   90.00
_cell.angle_beta   90.00
_cell.angle_gamma   90.00
#
_symmetry.space_group_name_H-M   'P 1'
#
loop_
_entity.id
_entity.type
_entity.pdbx_description
1 polymer ?
#
loop_
_entity_poly.entity_id
_entity_poly.type
_entity_poly.pdbx_seq_one_letter_code
_entity_poly.pdbx_strand_id
1 'polypeptide(L)'
;MEGTPESSFSYLLRLHGLGAPSDYLAAPAWNWGRYYTEIVRSYLNNSLEFLRLIERKDEPSVTGFWWGLASGVLEFRSTDFLHPIANNLLQYMRSSIQLGRFKPFRGPITDDQGIERVAPQSALRPYDILSMTWLADFIHVISDDV
;
A
#
# COMPACT_ATOMS: atom_id res chain seq x y z
N MET A 1 13.36 10.21 16.32
CA MET A 1 12.21 10.18 17.26
C MET A 1 12.16 8.78 17.82
N GLU A 2 11.99 8.62 19.13
CA GLU A 2 11.98 7.30 19.76
C GLU A 2 10.80 6.46 19.20
N GLY A 3 11.06 5.21 18.80
CA GLY A 3 10.01 4.28 18.34
C GLY A 3 9.68 4.27 16.85
N THR A 4 10.32 5.11 16.00
CA THR A 4 10.18 4.96 14.53
C THR A 4 10.93 3.71 14.06
N PRO A 5 10.29 2.77 13.35
CA PRO A 5 10.99 1.62 12.76
C PRO A 5 12.14 2.08 11.87
N GLU A 6 13.38 1.57 11.99
CA GLU A 6 14.48 2.02 11.11
C GLU A 6 14.32 1.59 9.64
N SER A 7 13.52 0.56 9.39
CA SER A 7 13.42 -0.11 8.09
C SER A 7 12.23 0.32 7.24
N SER A 8 11.40 1.26 7.69
CA SER A 8 10.20 1.65 6.93
C SER A 8 10.50 2.82 5.98
N PHE A 9 9.90 2.78 4.80
CA PHE A 9 10.06 3.85 3.81
C PHE A 9 9.18 5.07 4.13
N SER A 10 8.06 4.85 4.82
CA SER A 10 7.09 5.89 5.18
C SER A 10 6.51 5.65 6.57
N TYR A 11 6.02 6.72 7.21
CA TYR A 11 5.45 6.69 8.55
C TYR A 11 4.31 7.71 8.64
N LEU A 12 3.30 7.38 9.45
CA LEU A 12 2.29 8.31 9.92
C LEU A 12 2.72 8.85 11.29
N LEU A 13 2.78 10.17 11.40
CA LEU A 13 3.22 10.88 12.60
C LEU A 13 2.10 11.79 13.10
N ARG A 14 2.02 11.97 14.43
CA ARG A 14 1.27 13.06 15.04
C ARG A 14 2.14 14.32 15.02
N LEU A 15 1.52 15.47 14.76
CA LEU A 15 2.17 16.78 14.86
C LEU A 15 1.63 17.54 16.08
N HIS A 16 2.50 18.30 16.73
CA HIS A 16 2.12 19.31 17.72
C HIS A 16 1.54 20.56 17.03
N GLY A 17 0.92 21.46 17.82
CA GLY A 17 0.28 22.68 17.32
C GLY A 17 1.21 23.66 16.56
N LEU A 18 2.53 23.49 16.66
CA LEU A 18 3.54 24.26 15.93
C LEU A 18 4.09 23.50 14.69
N GLY A 19 3.50 22.37 14.31
CA GLY A 19 3.92 21.56 13.17
C GLY A 19 5.09 20.59 13.43
N ALA A 20 5.66 20.59 14.64
CA ALA A 20 6.72 19.67 15.01
C ALA A 20 6.19 18.23 15.21
N PRO A 21 6.85 17.18 14.70
CA PRO A 21 6.47 15.78 14.96
C PRO A 21 6.53 15.44 16.45
N SER A 22 5.50 14.76 16.96
CA SER A 22 5.37 14.36 18.37
C SER A 22 5.54 12.86 18.55
N ASP A 23 4.72 12.08 17.84
CA ASP A 23 4.57 10.65 18.08
C ASP A 23 4.50 9.88 16.76
N TYR A 24 5.13 8.72 16.74
CA TYR A 24 4.93 7.75 15.68
C TYR A 24 3.56 7.12 15.88
N LEU A 25 2.78 6.95 14.82
CA LEU A 25 1.45 6.33 14.89
C LEU A 25 1.43 4.99 14.18
N ALA A 26 1.97 4.93 12.97
CA ALA A 26 1.98 3.72 12.18
C ALA A 26 2.96 3.76 11.02
N ALA A 27 3.35 2.59 10.52
CA ALA A 27 4.11 2.42 9.30
C ALA A 27 3.77 1.08 8.64
N PRO A 28 3.89 1.01 7.31
CA PRO A 28 3.99 -0.27 6.64
C PRO A 28 5.26 -1.00 7.07
N ALA A 29 5.17 -2.32 7.15
CA ALA A 29 6.28 -3.22 7.34
C ALA A 29 6.23 -4.33 6.29
N TRP A 30 7.40 -4.84 5.89
CA TRP A 30 7.50 -5.90 4.89
C TRP A 30 8.07 -7.17 5.50
N ASN A 31 7.37 -8.27 5.29
CA ASN A 31 7.82 -9.59 5.66
C ASN A 31 8.60 -10.22 4.50
N TRP A 32 9.83 -9.72 4.28
CA TRP A 32 10.72 -10.20 3.22
C TRP A 32 11.08 -11.69 3.40
N GLY A 33 11.16 -12.15 4.65
CA GLY A 33 11.37 -13.58 4.94
C GLY A 33 10.26 -14.45 4.35
N ARG A 34 9.00 -14.07 4.56
CA ARG A 34 7.85 -14.76 3.93
C ARG A 34 7.88 -14.64 2.42
N TYR A 35 8.13 -13.44 1.90
CA TYR A 35 8.19 -13.20 0.45
C TYR A 35 9.18 -14.14 -0.25
N TYR A 36 10.44 -14.16 0.20
CA TYR A 36 11.45 -15.04 -0.38
C TYR A 36 11.20 -16.52 -0.12
N THR A 37 10.66 -16.87 1.06
CA THR A 37 10.30 -18.28 1.37
C THR A 37 9.27 -18.82 0.39
N GLU A 38 8.22 -18.07 0.07
CA GLU A 38 7.18 -18.52 -0.87
C GLU A 38 7.71 -18.64 -2.30
N ILE A 39 8.58 -17.72 -2.73
CA ILE A 39 9.26 -17.81 -4.03
C ILE A 39 10.10 -19.09 -4.13
N VAL A 40 10.98 -19.34 -3.15
CA VAL A 40 11.84 -20.53 -3.13
C VAL A 40 11.01 -21.81 -3.05
N ARG A 41 9.95 -21.83 -2.22
CA ARG A 41 9.05 -22.98 -2.11
C ARG A 41 8.34 -23.26 -3.44
N SER A 42 7.85 -22.24 -4.14
CA SER A 42 7.22 -22.40 -5.47
C SER A 42 8.20 -22.96 -6.50
N TYR A 43 9.47 -22.54 -6.43
CA TYR A 43 10.54 -23.09 -7.26
C TYR A 43 10.80 -24.57 -6.98
N LEU A 44 11.00 -24.94 -5.70
CA LEU A 44 11.27 -26.33 -5.31
C LEU A 44 10.10 -27.28 -5.60
N ASN A 45 8.86 -26.79 -5.51
CA ASN A 45 7.67 -27.56 -5.84
C ASN A 45 7.37 -27.62 -7.35
N ASN A 46 8.25 -27.07 -8.18
CA ASN A 46 8.11 -26.99 -9.64
C ASN A 46 6.78 -26.39 -10.11
N SER A 47 6.14 -25.55 -9.29
CA SER A 47 4.89 -24.90 -9.65
C SER A 47 5.18 -23.69 -10.54
N LEU A 48 6.19 -22.88 -10.20
CA LEU A 48 6.66 -21.70 -10.96
C LEU A 48 5.53 -20.85 -11.58
N GLU A 49 4.33 -20.88 -11.00
CA GLU A 49 3.12 -20.38 -11.66
C GLU A 49 3.24 -18.88 -11.92
N PHE A 50 3.90 -18.15 -11.02
CA PHE A 50 4.20 -16.75 -11.23
C PHE A 50 5.25 -16.51 -12.33
N LEU A 51 6.28 -17.37 -12.51
CA LEU A 51 7.24 -17.24 -13.61
C LEU A 51 6.59 -17.52 -14.97
N ARG A 52 5.66 -18.49 -15.03
CA ARG A 52 4.86 -18.75 -16.25
C ARG A 52 4.00 -17.57 -16.67
N LEU A 53 3.53 -16.78 -15.71
CA LEU A 53 2.82 -15.52 -15.97
C LEU A 53 3.76 -14.43 -16.51
N ILE A 54 5.06 -14.47 -16.20
CA ILE A 54 6.05 -13.52 -16.74
C ILE A 54 6.35 -13.77 -18.22
N GLU A 55 6.30 -15.02 -18.66
CA GLU A 55 6.60 -15.40 -20.05
C GLU A 55 5.48 -15.06 -21.05
N ARG A 56 4.27 -14.74 -20.58
CA ARG A 56 3.17 -14.32 -21.46
C ARG A 56 3.36 -12.87 -21.88
N LYS A 57 3.85 -12.67 -23.12
CA LYS A 57 4.12 -11.36 -23.73
C LYS A 57 2.95 -10.36 -23.73
N ASP A 58 1.71 -10.82 -23.60
CA ASP A 58 0.51 -10.01 -23.82
C ASP A 58 -0.13 -9.42 -22.55
N GLU A 59 0.31 -9.83 -21.35
CA GLU A 59 -0.08 -9.21 -20.09
C GLU A 59 1.16 -8.87 -19.26
N PRO A 60 1.31 -7.63 -18.77
CA PRO A 60 2.46 -7.28 -17.95
C PRO A 60 2.56 -8.21 -16.74
N SER A 61 3.69 -8.90 -16.68
CA SER A 61 4.13 -9.90 -15.72
C SER A 61 4.09 -9.52 -14.23
N VAL A 62 3.65 -8.31 -13.91
CA VAL A 62 3.76 -7.72 -12.58
C VAL A 62 2.67 -8.19 -11.63
N THR A 63 1.58 -8.76 -12.15
CA THR A 63 0.50 -9.36 -11.33
C THR A 63 1.00 -10.52 -10.47
N GLY A 64 1.97 -11.31 -10.96
CA GLY A 64 2.58 -12.42 -10.21
C GLY A 64 3.30 -11.98 -8.93
N PHE A 65 3.73 -10.72 -8.84
CA PHE A 65 4.46 -10.15 -7.71
C PHE A 65 3.70 -9.04 -6.96
N TRP A 66 2.42 -8.81 -7.29
CA TRP A 66 1.58 -7.82 -6.61
C TRP A 66 1.08 -8.34 -5.25
N TRP A 67 2.00 -8.47 -4.29
CA TRP A 67 1.72 -9.09 -3.00
C TRP A 67 1.50 -8.03 -1.92
N GLY A 68 0.25 -7.88 -1.48
CA GLY A 68 -0.17 -6.90 -0.47
C GLY A 68 -0.58 -7.55 0.86
N LEU A 69 -1.45 -6.86 1.62
CA LEU A 69 -1.92 -7.31 2.94
C LEU A 69 -2.53 -8.73 2.93
N ALA A 70 -3.17 -9.14 1.84
CA ALA A 70 -3.79 -10.45 1.70
C ALA A 70 -2.78 -11.60 1.67
N SER A 71 -1.60 -11.36 1.11
CA SER A 71 -0.48 -12.32 1.08
C SER A 71 0.27 -12.40 2.41
N GLY A 72 0.08 -11.40 3.28
CA GLY A 72 0.86 -11.21 4.51
C GLY A 72 2.33 -10.84 4.28
N VAL A 73 2.71 -10.45 3.06
CA VAL A 73 4.02 -9.83 2.80
C VAL A 73 4.04 -8.37 3.19
N LEU A 74 2.95 -7.64 2.92
CA LEU A 74 2.75 -6.33 3.51
C LEU A 74 2.06 -6.51 4.87
N GLU A 75 2.63 -5.87 5.87
CA GLU A 75 2.09 -5.75 7.21
C GLU A 75 1.89 -4.27 7.54
N PHE A 76 0.98 -4.01 8.47
CA PHE A 76 0.74 -2.68 9.01
C PHE A 76 1.03 -2.72 10.50
N ARG A 77 1.96 -1.87 10.95
CA ARG A 77 2.34 -1.74 12.36
C ARG A 77 1.83 -0.39 12.85
N SER A 78 1.15 -0.39 13.99
CA SER A 78 0.74 0.83 14.69
C SER A 78 1.23 0.81 16.12
N THR A 79 1.23 1.97 16.77
CA THR A 79 1.45 2.07 18.21
C THR A 79 0.27 1.51 19.00
N ASP A 80 0.54 1.08 20.23
CA ASP A 80 -0.48 0.61 21.18
C ASP A 80 -1.40 1.73 21.69
N PHE A 81 -1.04 3.00 21.46
CA PHE A 81 -1.75 4.18 21.95
C PHE A 81 -2.93 4.63 21.05
N LEU A 82 -3.50 3.74 20.24
CA LEU A 82 -4.69 4.07 19.46
C LEU A 82 -5.95 3.93 20.32
N HIS A 83 -6.81 4.96 20.31
CA HIS A 83 -8.12 4.89 20.97
C HIS A 83 -8.90 3.64 20.48
N PRO A 84 -9.61 2.90 21.35
CA PRO A 84 -10.22 1.62 20.99
C PRO A 84 -11.10 1.67 19.73
N ILE A 85 -11.86 2.75 19.55
CA ILE A 85 -12.70 2.97 18.37
C ILE A 85 -11.86 3.07 17.09
N ALA A 86 -10.75 3.81 17.13
CA ALA A 86 -9.85 3.96 15.99
C ALA A 86 -9.18 2.61 15.66
N ASN A 87 -8.79 1.84 16.68
CA ASN A 87 -8.22 0.51 16.48
C ASN A 87 -9.23 -0.46 15.82
N ASN A 88 -10.51 -0.44 16.25
CA ASN A 88 -11.55 -1.26 15.63
C ASN A 88 -11.76 -0.91 14.15
N LEU A 89 -11.83 0.38 13.82
CA LEU A 89 -11.94 0.83 12.44
C LEU A 89 -10.72 0.41 11.61
N LEU A 90 -9.53 0.52 12.18
CA LEU A 90 -8.29 0.14 11.54
C LEU A 90 -8.27 -1.35 11.19
N GLN A 91 -8.64 -2.22 12.13
CA GLN A 91 -8.72 -3.66 11.89
C GLN A 91 -9.78 -4.00 10.84
N TYR A 92 -10.95 -3.35 10.91
CA TYR A 92 -12.00 -3.52 9.90
C TYR A 92 -11.52 -3.14 8.49
N MET A 93 -10.86 -2.00 8.34
CA MET A 93 -10.32 -1.53 7.05
C MET A 93 -9.23 -2.48 6.54
N ARG A 94 -8.33 -2.91 7.41
CA ARG A 94 -7.30 -3.90 7.08
C ARG A 94 -7.93 -5.18 6.52
N SER A 95 -8.89 -5.76 7.22
CA SER A 95 -9.60 -6.97 6.77
C SER A 95 -10.36 -6.72 5.46
N SER A 96 -10.98 -5.55 5.30
CA SER A 96 -11.70 -5.20 4.08
C SER A 96 -10.78 -5.10 2.86
N ILE A 97 -9.57 -4.57 3.02
CA ILE A 97 -8.55 -4.54 1.96
C ILE A 97 -8.05 -5.96 1.67
N GLN A 98 -7.75 -6.75 2.70
CA GLN A 98 -7.28 -8.14 2.55
C GLN A 98 -8.27 -9.01 1.78
N LEU A 99 -9.57 -8.82 2.01
CA LEU A 99 -10.64 -9.54 1.34
C LEU A 99 -11.04 -8.92 -0.01
N GLY A 100 -10.39 -7.83 -0.45
CA GLY A 100 -10.71 -7.13 -1.70
C GLY A 100 -12.05 -6.38 -1.69
N ARG A 101 -12.69 -6.25 -0.51
CA ARG A 101 -13.95 -5.52 -0.32
C ARG A 101 -13.75 -4.01 -0.35
N PHE A 102 -12.56 -3.56 0.03
CA PHE A 102 -12.14 -2.16 -0.09
C PHE A 102 -10.92 -2.08 -1.01
N LYS A 103 -11.01 -1.24 -2.05
CA LYS A 103 -9.93 -0.96 -2.99
C LYS A 103 -9.58 0.53 -2.87
N PRO A 104 -8.35 0.89 -2.44
CA PRO A 104 -7.98 2.30 -2.24
C PRO A 104 -8.15 3.17 -3.49
N PHE A 105 -7.88 2.61 -4.67
CA PHE A 105 -7.99 3.30 -5.96
C PHE A 105 -9.31 3.00 -6.67
N ARG A 106 -10.44 3.04 -5.94
CA ARG A 106 -11.80 2.95 -6.49
C ARG A 106 -12.36 4.36 -6.68
N GLY A 107 -12.92 4.63 -7.86
CA GLY A 107 -13.44 5.94 -8.24
C GLY A 107 -14.75 6.33 -7.53
N PRO A 108 -15.14 7.61 -7.63
CA PRO A 108 -14.52 8.62 -8.49
C PRO A 108 -13.18 9.15 -7.94
N ILE A 109 -12.19 9.32 -8.82
CA ILE A 109 -10.91 10.00 -8.51
C ILE A 109 -10.57 10.96 -9.65
N THR A 110 -10.33 12.21 -9.29
CA THR A 110 -9.88 13.30 -10.17
C THR A 110 -8.44 13.66 -9.79
N ASP A 111 -7.62 14.02 -10.78
CA ASP A 111 -6.29 14.53 -10.52
C ASP A 111 -6.26 16.04 -10.21
N ASP A 112 -5.09 16.52 -9.81
CA ASP A 112 -4.79 17.93 -9.53
C ASP A 112 -4.98 18.88 -10.74
N GLN A 113 -5.14 18.34 -11.94
CA GLN A 113 -5.44 19.09 -13.17
C GLN A 113 -6.93 19.06 -13.54
N GLY A 114 -7.77 18.45 -12.70
CA GLY A 114 -9.22 18.34 -12.92
C GLY A 114 -9.63 17.24 -13.90
N ILE A 115 -8.73 16.33 -14.28
CA ILE A 115 -9.00 15.21 -15.18
C ILE A 115 -9.53 14.03 -14.38
N GLU A 116 -10.67 13.45 -14.79
CA GLU A 116 -11.17 12.20 -14.21
C GLU A 116 -10.21 11.05 -14.55
N ARG A 117 -9.60 10.44 -13.52
CA ARG A 117 -8.67 9.32 -13.66
C ARG A 117 -9.32 7.97 -13.41
N VAL A 118 -10.33 7.94 -12.54
CA VAL A 118 -11.08 6.72 -12.22
C VAL A 118 -12.56 7.06 -12.13
N ALA A 119 -13.35 6.53 -13.06
CA ALA A 119 -14.80 6.73 -13.08
C ALA A 119 -15.49 6.13 -11.84
N PRO A 120 -16.71 6.60 -11.49
CA PRO A 120 -17.51 6.00 -10.42
C PRO A 120 -17.65 4.49 -10.57
N GLN A 121 -17.53 3.77 -9.45
CA GLN A 121 -17.64 2.30 -9.36
C GLN A 121 -16.54 1.49 -10.07
N SER A 122 -15.63 2.14 -10.79
CA SER A 122 -14.42 1.52 -11.36
C SER A 122 -13.28 1.50 -10.36
N ALA A 123 -12.30 0.62 -10.54
CA ALA A 123 -11.08 0.59 -9.74
C ALA A 123 -9.87 0.32 -10.63
N LEU A 124 -8.73 0.94 -10.32
CA LEU A 124 -7.50 0.70 -11.06
C LEU A 124 -7.03 -0.74 -10.94
N ARG A 125 -6.46 -1.28 -12.02
CA ARG A 125 -5.76 -2.56 -11.99
C ARG A 125 -4.35 -2.35 -11.44
N PRO A 126 -3.70 -3.39 -10.89
CA PRO A 126 -2.32 -3.30 -10.39
C PRO A 126 -1.34 -2.62 -11.35
N TYR A 127 -1.39 -2.95 -12.64
CA TYR A 127 -0.52 -2.34 -13.65
C TYR A 127 -0.75 -0.84 -13.85
N ASP A 128 -2.01 -0.41 -13.79
CA ASP A 128 -2.36 1.01 -13.91
C ASP A 128 -1.87 1.79 -12.68
N ILE A 129 -1.85 1.14 -11.50
CA ILE A 129 -1.30 1.73 -10.26
C ILE A 129 0.23 1.87 -10.34
N LEU A 130 0.92 0.87 -10.89
CA LEU A 130 2.38 0.90 -11.04
C LEU A 130 2.88 1.97 -12.01
N SER A 131 2.07 2.29 -13.03
CA SER A 131 2.38 3.32 -14.03
C SER A 131 1.74 4.68 -13.70
N MET A 132 1.20 4.84 -12.48
CA MET A 132 0.55 6.07 -12.04
C MET A 132 1.55 7.22 -11.96
N THR A 133 1.26 8.30 -12.68
CA THR A 133 2.12 9.50 -12.85
C THR A 133 1.38 10.80 -12.54
N TRP A 134 0.28 10.70 -11.80
CA TRP A 134 -0.60 11.81 -11.43
C TRP A 134 -0.89 11.76 -9.93
N LEU A 135 -1.27 12.90 -9.35
CA LEU A 135 -1.67 13.02 -7.96
C LEU A 135 -3.17 13.32 -7.90
N ALA A 136 -3.86 12.80 -6.88
CA ALA A 136 -5.26 13.14 -6.67
C ALA A 136 -5.39 14.63 -6.30
N ASP A 137 -6.52 15.24 -6.65
CA ASP A 137 -6.81 16.67 -6.45
C ASP A 137 -6.62 17.19 -5.00
N PHE A 138 -6.80 16.32 -4.00
CA PHE A 138 -6.61 16.64 -2.58
C PHE A 138 -5.16 16.54 -2.09
N ILE A 139 -4.21 16.17 -2.94
CA ILE A 139 -2.79 16.10 -2.58
C ILE A 139 -2.13 17.46 -2.86
N HIS A 140 -1.63 18.08 -1.79
CA HIS A 140 -0.84 19.31 -1.90
C HIS A 140 0.65 18.97 -1.72
N VAL A 141 1.45 19.25 -2.75
CA VAL A 141 2.91 19.14 -2.67
C VAL A 141 3.44 20.42 -2.04
N ILE A 142 4.08 20.28 -0.88
CA ILE A 142 4.83 21.35 -0.25
C ILE A 142 6.27 21.17 -0.70
N SER A 143 6.73 21.96 -1.68
CA SER A 143 8.17 22.13 -1.91
C SER A 143 8.68 23.23 -1.00
N ASP A 144 9.78 22.95 -0.29
CA ASP A 144 10.63 24.02 0.20
C ASP A 144 11.32 24.61 -1.03
N ASP A 145 10.72 25.66 -1.61
CA ASP A 145 11.42 26.49 -2.58
C ASP A 145 12.63 27.10 -1.87
N VAL A 146 13.82 26.65 -2.27
CA VAL A 146 15.12 27.30 -2.00
C VAL A 146 15.29 28.45 -2.99
#